data_AF-B5CMI4-F1
#
_entry.id   AF-B5CMI4-F1
#
_cell.length_a   1.000
_cell.length_b   1.000
_cell.length_c   1.000
_cell.angle_alpha   90.00
_cell.angle_beta   90.00
_cell.angle_gamma   90.00
#
_symmetry.space_group_name_H-M   'P 1'
#
loop_
_entity.id
_entity.type
_entity.pdbx_description
1 polymer ?
#
loop_
_entity_poly.entity_id
_entity_poly.type
_entity_poly.pdbx_seq_one_letter_code
_entity_poly.pdbx_strand_id
1 'polypeptide(L)'
;MTDTATDFITEDNKMGIQSIDAEDDQFAYRYDTQLLIERRDRDLDEDEISDYITEHFEGNSLIAAGDEDLIKIHFHTNEPWKILEYCSSVGEIFDIVVEDMIRQSNGLQG
;
A
#
# COMPACT_ATOMS: atom_id res chain seq x y z
N MET A 1 40.49 37.30 20.06
CA MET A 1 39.04 37.53 19.87
C MET A 1 38.62 36.48 18.86
N THR A 2 38.25 35.31 19.37
CA THR A 2 37.92 34.14 18.55
C THR A 2 36.47 34.25 18.11
N ASP A 3 36.30 34.12 16.80
CA ASP A 3 35.07 34.17 16.03
C ASP A 3 34.12 33.04 16.46
N THR A 4 33.06 33.38 17.21
CA THR A 4 31.99 32.46 17.61
C THR A 4 30.92 32.41 16.51
N ALA A 5 31.30 31.87 15.36
CA ALA A 5 30.38 31.49 14.28
C ALA A 5 30.06 29.98 14.33
N THR A 6 29.85 29.43 15.53
CA THR A 6 29.60 27.98 15.74
C THR A 6 28.43 27.68 16.69
N ASP A 7 27.45 28.58 16.82
CA ASP A 7 26.28 28.36 17.72
C ASP A 7 24.90 28.48 17.01
N PHE A 8 24.82 28.17 15.70
CA PHE A 8 23.53 28.14 14.99
C PHE A 8 23.10 26.75 14.49
N ILE A 9 23.72 25.69 15.01
CA ILE A 9 23.24 24.33 14.77
C ILE A 9 22.73 23.79 16.10
N THR A 10 21.49 23.29 16.08
CA THR A 10 20.73 22.61 17.15
C THR A 10 19.92 23.49 18.10
N GLU A 11 18.76 23.99 17.64
CA GLU A 11 17.64 24.24 18.55
C GLU A 11 16.26 24.21 17.85
N ASP A 12 16.02 23.22 16.98
CA ASP A 12 14.67 22.89 16.46
C ASP A 12 14.34 21.41 16.74
N ASN A 13 14.50 20.98 18.00
CA ASN A 13 14.12 19.63 18.40
C ASN A 13 13.32 19.65 19.70
N LYS A 14 12.06 20.13 19.62
CA LYS A 14 11.04 19.85 20.64
C LYS A 14 9.61 20.02 20.14
N MET A 15 9.26 19.30 19.08
CA MET A 15 7.87 18.87 18.89
C MET A 15 7.71 17.55 19.64
N GLY A 16 7.28 17.64 20.89
CA GLY A 16 6.90 16.46 21.67
C GLY A 16 5.68 15.80 21.05
N ILE A 17 5.87 14.64 20.43
CA ILE A 17 4.78 13.74 20.07
C ILE A 17 4.70 12.69 21.18
N GLN A 18 3.68 12.83 22.01
CA GLN A 18 3.24 11.79 22.93
C GLN A 18 2.22 10.91 22.19
N SER A 19 2.49 9.61 22.15
CA SER A 19 1.60 8.46 21.88
C SER A 19 0.81 8.44 20.56
N ILE A 20 1.14 7.49 19.66
CA ILE A 20 0.15 6.53 19.12
C ILE A 20 0.88 5.30 18.52
N ASP A 21 0.79 4.14 19.16
CA ASP A 21 1.30 2.86 18.62
C ASP A 21 0.36 2.29 17.52
N ALA A 22 -0.23 3.19 16.71
CA ALA A 22 -1.17 2.86 15.64
C ALA A 22 -0.72 3.38 14.26
N GLU A 23 0.27 4.28 14.21
CA GLU A 23 0.81 4.82 12.94
C GLU A 23 1.89 3.92 12.31
N ASP A 24 2.56 3.06 13.08
CA ASP A 24 3.62 2.16 12.56
C ASP A 24 3.05 1.12 11.57
N ASP A 25 1.78 0.73 11.71
CA ASP A 25 1.18 -0.33 10.88
C ASP A 25 0.77 0.19 9.48
N GLN A 26 0.47 1.49 9.35
CA GLN A 26 0.10 2.09 8.07
C GLN A 26 1.27 2.15 7.09
N PHE A 27 2.50 2.27 7.59
CA PHE A 27 3.73 2.30 6.77
C PHE A 27 4.54 1.01 6.84
N ALA A 28 4.05 -0.04 7.52
CA ALA A 28 4.67 -1.36 7.51
C ALA A 28 4.84 -1.90 6.07
N TYR A 29 3.93 -1.50 5.18
CA TYR A 29 3.96 -1.80 3.77
C TYR A 29 4.01 -0.53 2.93
N ARG A 30 4.99 -0.45 2.04
CA ARG A 30 5.34 0.78 1.33
C ARG A 30 4.37 1.12 0.19
N TYR A 31 3.83 0.10 -0.48
CA TYR A 31 3.07 0.29 -1.70
C TYR A 31 1.60 -0.03 -1.48
N ASP A 32 0.75 0.91 -1.87
CA ASP A 32 -0.66 0.65 -2.11
C ASP A 32 -0.82 0.12 -3.53
N THR A 33 -1.34 -1.11 -3.65
CA THR A 33 -1.58 -1.79 -4.92
C THR A 33 -3.07 -1.89 -5.15
N GLN A 34 -3.56 -1.17 -6.16
CA GLN A 34 -4.96 -1.18 -6.57
C GLN A 34 -5.08 -1.65 -8.01
N LEU A 35 -6.09 -2.46 -8.29
CA LEU A 35 -6.42 -2.87 -9.66
C LEU A 35 -7.88 -3.35 -9.74
N LEU A 36 -8.37 -3.46 -10.98
CA LEU A 36 -9.61 -4.16 -11.30
C LEU A 36 -9.30 -5.51 -11.94
N ILE A 37 -10.11 -6.52 -11.62
CA ILE A 37 -10.12 -7.85 -12.23
C ILE A 37 -11.49 -8.05 -12.90
N GLU A 38 -11.52 -8.18 -14.22
CA GLU A 38 -12.72 -8.58 -14.97
C GLU A 38 -12.65 -10.07 -15.31
N ARG A 39 -13.80 -10.75 -15.24
CA ARG A 39 -13.90 -12.18 -15.53
C ARG A 39 -13.49 -12.48 -16.98
N ARG A 40 -12.77 -13.58 -17.19
CA ARG A 40 -12.47 -14.10 -18.53
C ARG A 40 -13.44 -15.21 -18.94
N ASP A 41 -13.31 -16.36 -18.29
CA ASP A 41 -14.05 -17.58 -18.64
C ASP A 41 -14.86 -18.15 -17.47
N ARG A 42 -14.54 -17.73 -16.23
CA ARG A 42 -15.18 -18.19 -14.98
C ARG A 42 -15.61 -17.00 -14.14
N ASP A 43 -16.68 -17.20 -13.39
CA ASP A 43 -17.15 -16.24 -12.40
C ASP A 43 -16.07 -15.96 -11.36
N LEU A 44 -16.01 -14.71 -10.94
CA LEU A 44 -15.14 -14.29 -9.85
C LEU A 44 -15.81 -14.56 -8.51
N ASP A 45 -14.99 -14.84 -7.49
CA ASP A 45 -15.43 -15.02 -6.11
C ASP A 45 -14.54 -14.14 -5.22
N GLU A 46 -15.15 -13.12 -4.59
CA GLU A 46 -14.42 -12.16 -3.76
C GLU A 46 -13.84 -12.79 -2.49
N ASP A 47 -14.52 -13.79 -1.93
CA ASP A 47 -14.06 -14.52 -0.75
C ASP A 47 -12.85 -15.40 -1.12
N GLU A 48 -12.92 -16.13 -2.24
CA GLU A 48 -11.79 -16.96 -2.71
C GLU A 48 -10.53 -16.11 -2.97
N ILE A 49 -10.70 -14.96 -3.61
CA ILE A 49 -9.60 -14.04 -3.91
C ILE A 49 -9.04 -13.43 -2.63
N SER A 50 -9.91 -13.01 -1.71
CA SER A 50 -9.52 -12.44 -0.42
C SER A 50 -8.72 -13.43 0.44
N ASP A 51 -9.22 -14.66 0.54
CA ASP A 51 -8.59 -15.74 1.30
C ASP A 51 -7.21 -16.07 0.71
N TYR A 52 -7.12 -16.22 -0.62
CA TYR A 52 -5.86 -16.52 -1.28
C TYR A 52 -4.81 -15.44 -1.01
N ILE A 53 -5.18 -14.16 -1.15
CA ILE A 53 -4.24 -13.05 -0.94
C ILE A 53 -3.74 -13.04 0.50
N THR A 54 -4.66 -13.18 1.47
CA THR A 54 -4.35 -13.15 2.90
C THR A 54 -3.47 -14.33 3.34
N GLU A 55 -3.63 -15.50 2.73
CA GLU A 55 -2.84 -16.69 3.05
C GLU A 55 -1.44 -16.71 2.39
N HIS A 56 -1.28 -16.09 1.22
CA HIS A 56 -0.10 -16.26 0.38
C HIS A 56 0.81 -15.03 0.30
N PHE A 57 0.30 -13.83 0.61
CA PHE A 57 1.05 -12.59 0.48
C PHE A 57 1.16 -11.82 1.79
N GLU A 58 2.34 -11.25 2.01
CA GLU A 58 2.59 -10.39 3.16
C GLU A 58 2.06 -8.98 2.87
N GLY A 59 1.20 -8.47 3.73
CA GLY A 59 0.56 -7.18 3.57
C GLY A 59 -0.53 -6.92 4.61
N ASN A 60 -1.19 -5.78 4.47
CA ASN A 60 -2.36 -5.42 5.28
C ASN A 60 -3.39 -4.64 4.46
N SER A 61 -4.49 -4.29 5.11
CA SER A 61 -5.55 -3.45 4.54
C SER A 61 -6.13 -3.98 3.22
N LEU A 62 -6.32 -5.30 3.11
CA LEU A 62 -6.96 -5.92 1.96
C LEU A 62 -8.43 -5.48 1.85
N ILE A 63 -8.81 -5.05 0.65
CA ILE A 63 -10.19 -4.94 0.20
C ILE A 63 -10.27 -5.70 -1.12
N ALA A 64 -11.09 -6.75 -1.15
CA ALA A 64 -11.61 -7.36 -2.36
C ALA A 64 -13.13 -7.10 -2.36
N ALA A 65 -13.62 -6.38 -3.35
CA ALA A 65 -15.04 -6.03 -3.40
C ALA A 65 -15.53 -6.01 -4.85
N GLY A 66 -16.67 -6.63 -5.09
CA GLY A 66 -17.29 -6.64 -6.41
C GLY A 66 -18.41 -7.66 -6.56
N ASP A 67 -18.50 -8.23 -7.75
CA ASP A 67 -19.42 -9.32 -8.07
C ASP A 67 -18.74 -10.35 -8.98
N GLU A 68 -19.51 -11.27 -9.54
CA GLU A 68 -19.01 -12.34 -10.42
C GLU A 68 -18.36 -11.84 -11.71
N ASP A 69 -18.65 -10.61 -12.13
CA ASP A 69 -18.14 -9.99 -13.36
C ASP A 69 -16.88 -9.17 -13.13
N LEU A 70 -16.84 -8.38 -12.05
CA LEU A 70 -15.81 -7.38 -11.80
C LEU A 70 -15.49 -7.25 -10.31
N ILE A 71 -14.21 -7.37 -9.96
CA ILE A 71 -13.72 -7.17 -8.59
C ILE A 71 -12.64 -6.09 -8.55
N LYS A 72 -12.75 -5.19 -7.57
CA LYS A 72 -11.68 -4.24 -7.22
C LYS A 72 -10.83 -4.81 -6.10
N ILE A 73 -9.52 -4.71 -6.26
CA ILE A 73 -8.52 -5.02 -5.22
C ILE A 73 -7.88 -3.72 -4.73
N HIS A 74 -7.69 -3.62 -3.41
CA HIS A 74 -6.83 -2.66 -2.72
C HIS A 74 -6.01 -3.45 -1.70
N PHE A 75 -4.69 -3.38 -1.76
CA PHE A 75 -3.83 -4.10 -0.81
C PHE A 75 -2.51 -3.38 -0.60
N HIS A 76 -2.12 -3.22 0.66
CA HIS A 76 -0.80 -2.68 0.97
C HIS A 76 0.21 -3.82 1.07
N THR A 77 1.29 -3.74 0.30
CA THR A 77 2.37 -4.73 0.31
C THR A 77 3.72 -4.10 -0.03
N ASN A 78 4.80 -4.81 0.28
CA ASN A 78 6.14 -4.47 -0.21
C ASN A 78 6.47 -5.15 -1.55
N GLU A 79 5.61 -6.05 -2.04
CA GLU A 79 5.82 -6.85 -3.25
C GLU A 79 4.64 -6.74 -4.24
N PRO A 80 4.33 -5.53 -4.76
CA PRO A 80 3.18 -5.30 -5.64
C PRO A 80 3.16 -6.22 -6.87
N TRP A 81 4.33 -6.60 -7.39
CA TRP A 81 4.44 -7.50 -8.55
C TRP A 81 3.81 -8.88 -8.33
N LYS A 82 3.78 -9.39 -7.09
CA LYS A 82 3.13 -10.69 -6.78
C LYS A 82 1.62 -10.59 -6.85
N ILE A 83 1.06 -9.46 -6.41
CA ILE A 83 -0.38 -9.18 -6.50
C ILE A 83 -0.79 -9.08 -7.97
N LEU A 84 -0.02 -8.32 -8.77
CA LEU A 84 -0.28 -8.20 -10.21
C LEU A 84 -0.21 -9.56 -10.93
N GLU A 85 0.80 -10.38 -10.61
CA GLU A 85 0.95 -11.73 -11.16
C GLU A 85 -0.24 -12.62 -10.81
N TYR A 86 -0.64 -12.67 -9.53
CA TYR A 86 -1.78 -13.45 -9.09
C TYR A 86 -3.08 -12.99 -9.74
N CYS A 87 -3.41 -11.71 -9.67
CA CYS A 87 -4.65 -11.18 -10.23
C CYS A 87 -4.74 -11.40 -11.75
N SER A 88 -3.61 -11.28 -12.46
CA SER A 88 -3.54 -11.61 -13.90
C SER A 88 -3.74 -13.10 -14.19
N SER A 89 -3.56 -13.99 -13.21
CA SER A 89 -3.90 -15.42 -13.35
C SER A 89 -5.39 -15.68 -13.13
N VAL A 90 -6.08 -14.83 -12.37
CA VAL A 90 -7.51 -14.95 -12.04
C VAL A 90 -8.39 -14.44 -13.18
N GLY A 91 -8.11 -13.24 -13.69
CA GLY A 91 -8.95 -12.54 -14.68
C GLY A 91 -8.14 -11.62 -15.58
N GLU A 92 -8.81 -10.78 -16.35
CA GLU A 92 -8.18 -9.66 -17.07
C GLU A 92 -7.97 -8.50 -16.08
N ILE A 93 -6.76 -7.93 -16.02
CA ILE A 93 -6.45 -6.84 -15.10
C ILE A 93 -6.31 -5.50 -15.81
N PHE A 94 -6.85 -4.45 -15.22
CA PHE A 94 -6.79 -3.08 -15.74
C PHE A 94 -6.96 -2.05 -14.62
N ASP A 95 -6.84 -0.77 -14.98
CA ASP A 95 -6.89 0.36 -14.04
C ASP A 95 -5.92 0.18 -12.85
N ILE A 96 -4.69 -0.23 -13.17
CA ILE A 96 -3.67 -0.62 -12.20
C ILE A 96 -2.98 0.64 -11.66
N VAL A 97 -2.95 0.74 -10.34
CA VAL A 97 -2.26 1.78 -9.58
C VAL A 97 -1.32 1.10 -8.58
N VAL A 98 -0.05 1.53 -8.57
CA VAL A 98 0.92 1.16 -7.55
C VAL A 98 1.51 2.46 -7.03
N GLU A 99 1.17 2.84 -5.80
CA GLU A 99 1.57 4.11 -5.20
C GLU A 99 2.50 3.91 -4.01
N ASP A 100 3.63 4.63 -4.00
CA ASP A 100 4.51 4.71 -2.82
C ASP A 100 3.88 5.62 -1.76
N MET A 101 3.33 5.01 -0.71
CA MET A 101 2.59 5.71 0.35
C MET A 101 3.48 6.67 1.16
N ILE A 102 4.78 6.40 1.24
CA ILE A 102 5.75 7.30 1.91
C ILE A 102 5.97 8.55 1.05
N ARG A 103 6.08 8.40 -0.27
CA ARG A 103 6.19 9.57 -1.15
C ARG A 103 4.90 10.38 -1.15
N GLN A 104 3.76 9.71 -1.24
CA GLN A 104 2.44 10.33 -1.21
C GLN A 104 2.23 11.13 0.08
N SER A 105 2.56 10.57 1.25
CA SER A 105 2.44 11.28 2.54
C SER A 105 3.35 12.51 2.65
N ASN A 106 4.48 12.51 1.93
CA ASN A 106 5.40 13.63 1.81
C ASN A 106 5.00 14.63 0.70
N GLY A 107 3.84 14.48 0.07
CA GLY A 107 3.38 15.33 -1.04
C GLY A 107 4.23 15.20 -2.31
N LEU A 108 4.99 14.12 -2.42
CA LEU A 108 5.77 13.79 -3.62
C LEU A 108 4.93 12.89 -4.53
N GLN A 109 5.17 12.99 -5.84
CA GLN A 109 4.63 12.03 -6.78
C GLN A 109 5.18 10.63 -6.45
N GLY A 110 4.30 9.74 -6.02
CA GLY A 110 4.53 8.32 -5.77
C GLY A 110 4.48 7.52 -7.05
#